data_AF-A0A950XAY1-F1
#
_entry.id   AF-A0A950XAY1-F1
#
_cell.length_a   1.000
_cell.length_b   1.000
_cell.length_c   1.000
_cell.angle_alpha   90.00
_cell.angle_beta   90.00
_cell.angle_gamma   90.00
#
_symmetry.space_group_name_H-M   'P 1'
#
loop_
_entity.id
_entity.type
_entity.pdbx_description
1 polymer ?
#
loop_
_entity_poly.entity_id
_entity_poly.type
_entity_poly.pdbx_seq_one_letter_code
_entity_poly.pdbx_strand_id
1 'polypeptide(L)'
;IKRDADVAAAEADRDTAIRRAEAVRASAVAKAQADQERVLAEALSMAKQAEAQRDLEIKKAQYLETIKRQQAQADKAYDIQSNMMQQQVMVEAVKIRQVEKEQEIKVQEAEILRHEKELIANVLKNAEIERQRIEMLAEASRRKMTIEAEGAAAATRVQGEADADIILRKGEAEAKAMNVKAEAYQEWNQAAVVDKLITGLPEVVKAMAAPLANIDKITIVSTGDGNAAGMNKITGDMTKIAAQIPALFETLSGMQMSDLLGKVRGIRDRSDGEGKRNGPAGNS
;
A
#
# COMPACT_ATOMS: atom_id res chain seq x y z
N ILE A 1 120.39 -136.72 -17.50
CA ILE A 1 119.22 -137.37 -18.13
C ILE A 1 117.97 -137.33 -17.25
N LYS A 2 117.88 -138.03 -16.10
CA LYS A 2 116.66 -137.98 -15.25
C LYS A 2 116.38 -136.58 -14.65
N ARG A 3 117.39 -135.90 -14.11
CA ARG A 3 117.26 -134.53 -13.57
C ARG A 3 116.81 -133.49 -14.61
N ASP A 4 117.24 -133.62 -15.85
CA ASP A 4 116.93 -132.66 -16.91
C ASP A 4 115.46 -132.81 -17.37
N ALA A 5 114.91 -134.02 -17.31
CA ALA A 5 113.50 -134.29 -17.60
C ALA A 5 112.55 -133.78 -16.51
N ASP A 6 112.93 -133.92 -15.23
CA ASP A 6 112.13 -133.43 -14.10
C ASP A 6 112.09 -131.89 -14.06
N VAL A 7 113.19 -131.22 -14.42
CA VAL A 7 113.25 -129.75 -14.55
C VAL A 7 112.38 -129.27 -15.71
N ALA A 8 112.45 -129.92 -16.88
CA ALA A 8 111.62 -129.58 -18.02
C ALA A 8 110.11 -129.76 -17.74
N ALA A 9 109.74 -130.80 -16.99
CA ALA A 9 108.35 -131.01 -16.55
C ALA A 9 107.86 -129.91 -15.60
N ALA A 10 108.68 -129.54 -14.60
CA ALA A 10 108.34 -128.47 -13.66
C ALA A 10 108.26 -127.08 -14.33
N GLU A 11 109.12 -126.81 -15.30
CA GLU A 11 109.07 -125.58 -16.11
C GLU A 11 107.81 -125.53 -16.99
N ALA A 12 107.43 -126.64 -17.62
CA ALA A 12 106.19 -126.74 -18.39
C ALA A 12 104.94 -126.56 -17.53
N ASP A 13 104.91 -127.13 -16.32
CA ASP A 13 103.80 -126.97 -15.37
C ASP A 13 103.69 -125.53 -14.88
N ARG A 14 104.83 -124.89 -14.57
CA ARG A 14 104.88 -123.47 -14.17
C ARG A 14 104.38 -122.57 -15.29
N ASP A 15 104.85 -122.78 -16.52
CA ASP A 15 104.46 -121.95 -17.67
C ASP A 15 102.97 -122.17 -18.03
N THR A 16 102.46 -123.39 -17.86
CA THR A 16 101.02 -123.69 -18.01
C THR A 16 100.19 -123.00 -16.92
N ALA A 17 100.67 -123.00 -15.67
CA ALA A 17 100.03 -122.29 -14.57
C ALA A 17 100.03 -120.77 -14.75
N ILE A 18 101.14 -120.19 -15.25
CA ILE A 18 101.25 -118.77 -15.58
C ILE A 18 100.26 -118.40 -16.68
N ARG A 19 100.23 -119.13 -17.81
CA ARG A 19 99.27 -118.85 -18.89
C ARG A 19 97.83 -118.98 -18.41
N ARG A 20 97.52 -119.95 -17.55
CA ARG A 20 96.18 -120.11 -16.98
C ARG A 20 95.82 -118.92 -16.07
N ALA A 21 96.75 -118.46 -15.22
CA ALA A 21 96.54 -117.29 -14.37
C ALA A 21 96.39 -116.00 -15.18
N GLU A 22 97.19 -115.81 -16.23
CA GLU A 22 97.08 -114.69 -17.16
C GLU A 22 95.74 -114.70 -17.91
N ALA A 23 95.31 -115.87 -18.40
CA ALA A 23 94.01 -116.01 -19.05
C ALA A 23 92.84 -115.71 -18.09
N VAL A 24 92.91 -116.18 -16.84
CA VAL A 24 91.91 -115.87 -15.80
C VAL A 24 91.91 -114.38 -15.47
N ARG A 25 93.07 -113.74 -15.32
CA ARG A 25 93.18 -112.29 -15.08
C ARG A 25 92.64 -111.49 -16.25
N ALA A 26 93.01 -111.83 -17.49
CA ALA A 26 92.53 -111.16 -18.69
C ALA A 26 91.00 -111.26 -18.81
N SER A 27 90.43 -112.45 -18.53
CA SER A 27 88.97 -112.65 -18.47
C SER A 27 88.30 -111.82 -17.37
N ALA A 28 88.88 -111.77 -16.16
CA ALA A 28 88.34 -110.97 -15.05
C ALA A 28 88.39 -109.46 -15.33
N VAL A 29 89.47 -108.96 -15.95
CA VAL A 29 89.60 -107.55 -16.35
C VAL A 29 88.60 -107.21 -17.44
N ALA A 30 88.48 -108.06 -18.48
CA ALA A 30 87.51 -107.86 -19.55
C ALA A 30 86.06 -107.87 -19.01
N LYS A 31 85.76 -108.77 -18.06
CA LYS A 31 84.46 -108.83 -17.39
C LYS A 31 84.19 -107.57 -16.56
N ALA A 32 85.16 -107.10 -15.78
CA ALA A 32 85.02 -105.88 -14.97
C ALA A 32 84.85 -104.62 -15.83
N GLN A 33 85.54 -104.54 -16.98
CA GLN A 33 85.37 -103.45 -17.95
C GLN A 33 83.97 -103.47 -18.58
N ALA A 34 83.50 -104.64 -19.02
CA ALA A 34 82.15 -104.79 -19.55
C ALA A 34 81.07 -104.44 -18.50
N ASP A 35 81.27 -104.84 -17.25
CA ASP A 35 80.38 -104.48 -16.14
C ASP A 35 80.41 -102.97 -15.84
N GLN A 36 81.57 -102.32 -15.88
CA GLN A 36 81.69 -100.86 -15.74
C GLN A 36 80.97 -100.12 -16.87
N GLU A 37 81.18 -100.52 -18.12
CA GLU A 37 80.51 -99.91 -19.28
C GLU A 37 79.00 -100.08 -19.20
N ARG A 38 78.51 -101.27 -18.79
CA ARG A 38 77.08 -101.51 -18.56
C ARG A 38 76.51 -100.57 -17.50
N VAL A 39 77.14 -100.50 -16.32
CA VAL A 39 76.67 -99.64 -15.21
C VAL A 39 76.72 -98.16 -15.60
N LEU A 40 77.76 -97.74 -16.34
CA LEU A 40 77.91 -96.35 -16.78
C LEU A 40 76.85 -95.99 -17.82
N ALA A 41 76.55 -96.89 -18.77
CA ALA A 41 75.46 -96.72 -19.73
C ALA A 41 74.08 -96.68 -19.04
N GLU A 42 73.84 -97.55 -18.06
CA GLU A 42 72.62 -97.54 -17.24
C GLU A 42 72.48 -96.23 -16.46
N ALA A 43 73.54 -95.75 -15.81
CA ALA A 43 73.55 -94.49 -15.07
C ALA A 43 73.28 -93.27 -15.97
N LEU A 44 73.90 -93.22 -17.15
CA LEU A 44 73.64 -92.16 -18.14
C LEU A 44 72.20 -92.20 -18.67
N SER A 45 71.65 -93.39 -18.90
CA SER A 45 70.25 -93.56 -19.32
C SER A 45 69.29 -93.06 -18.25
N MET A 46 69.48 -93.48 -16.99
CA MET A 46 68.66 -93.01 -15.86
C MET A 46 68.78 -91.50 -15.65
N ALA A 47 69.98 -90.93 -15.78
CA ALA A 47 70.19 -89.49 -15.68
C ALA A 47 69.41 -88.72 -16.77
N LYS A 48 69.46 -89.19 -18.03
CA LYS A 48 68.69 -88.60 -19.13
C LYS A 48 67.17 -88.72 -18.93
N GLN A 49 66.70 -89.85 -18.40
CA GLN A 49 65.29 -90.02 -18.08
C GLN A 49 64.85 -89.04 -16.97
N ALA A 50 65.64 -88.91 -15.90
CA ALA A 50 65.35 -87.98 -14.82
C ALA A 50 65.37 -86.52 -15.28
N GLU A 51 66.30 -86.14 -16.17
CA GLU A 51 66.35 -84.81 -16.76
C GLU A 51 65.11 -84.52 -17.63
N ALA A 52 64.73 -85.46 -18.50
CA ALA A 52 63.52 -85.33 -19.31
C ALA A 52 62.24 -85.24 -18.44
N GLN A 53 62.18 -86.00 -17.34
CA GLN A 53 61.08 -85.93 -16.37
C GLN A 53 61.03 -84.56 -15.69
N ARG A 54 62.17 -84.06 -15.19
CA ARG A 54 62.29 -82.75 -14.55
C ARG A 54 61.87 -81.64 -15.49
N ASP A 55 62.37 -81.65 -16.72
CA ASP A 55 62.08 -80.61 -17.71
C ASP A 55 60.61 -80.63 -18.14
N LEU A 56 59.99 -81.81 -18.22
CA LEU A 56 58.55 -81.96 -18.44
C LEU A 56 57.73 -81.39 -17.27
N GLU A 57 58.12 -81.66 -16.03
CA GLU A 57 57.45 -81.09 -14.85
C GLU A 57 57.60 -79.58 -14.77
N ILE A 58 58.79 -79.04 -15.05
CA ILE A 58 59.03 -77.60 -15.12
C ILE A 58 58.12 -76.96 -16.18
N LYS A 59 58.08 -77.53 -17.40
CA LYS A 59 57.19 -77.01 -18.46
C LYS A 59 55.72 -77.07 -18.05
N LYS A 60 55.27 -78.16 -17.45
CA LYS A 60 53.89 -78.28 -16.93
C LYS A 60 53.58 -77.20 -15.88
N ALA A 61 54.49 -76.96 -14.95
CA ALA A 61 54.34 -75.94 -13.92
C ALA A 61 54.31 -74.52 -14.53
N GLN A 62 55.15 -74.23 -15.53
CA GLN A 62 55.14 -72.96 -16.25
C GLN A 62 53.81 -72.73 -16.99
N TYR A 63 53.31 -73.72 -17.72
CA TYR A 63 52.01 -73.60 -18.39
C TYR A 63 50.87 -73.42 -17.39
N LEU A 64 50.89 -74.15 -16.28
CA LEU A 64 49.89 -74.01 -15.22
C LEU A 64 49.92 -72.60 -14.61
N GLU A 65 51.11 -72.06 -14.33
CA GLU A 65 51.27 -70.68 -13.85
C GLU A 65 50.69 -69.68 -14.86
N THR A 66 51.02 -69.84 -16.14
CA THR A 66 50.53 -68.93 -17.20
C THR A 66 49.01 -69.00 -17.33
N ILE A 67 48.42 -70.20 -17.29
CA ILE A 67 46.96 -70.39 -17.31
C ILE A 67 46.33 -69.71 -16.09
N LYS A 68 46.85 -69.95 -14.88
CA LYS A 68 46.33 -69.32 -13.66
C LYS A 68 46.47 -67.81 -13.66
N ARG A 69 47.59 -67.29 -14.19
CA ARG A 69 47.83 -65.86 -14.32
C ARG A 69 46.85 -65.22 -15.30
N GLN A 70 46.64 -65.83 -16.47
CA GLN A 70 45.64 -65.39 -17.45
C GLN A 70 44.23 -65.44 -16.87
N GLN A 71 43.89 -66.50 -16.15
CA GLN A 71 42.59 -66.64 -15.49
C GLN A 71 42.38 -65.56 -14.43
N ALA A 72 43.35 -65.33 -13.53
CA ALA A 72 43.26 -64.27 -12.53
C ALA A 72 43.19 -62.87 -13.17
N GLN A 73 43.88 -62.64 -14.29
CA GLN A 73 43.77 -61.40 -15.06
C GLN A 73 42.37 -61.24 -15.69
N ALA A 74 41.79 -62.30 -16.24
CA ALA A 74 40.44 -62.30 -16.78
C ALA A 74 39.40 -62.03 -15.68
N ASP A 75 39.53 -62.68 -14.52
CA ASP A 75 38.66 -62.47 -13.36
C ASP A 75 38.74 -61.01 -12.88
N LYS A 76 39.95 -60.46 -12.76
CA LYS A 76 40.13 -59.04 -12.40
C LYS A 76 39.61 -58.08 -13.45
N ALA A 77 39.77 -58.39 -14.74
CA ALA A 77 39.20 -57.58 -15.80
C ALA A 77 37.66 -57.59 -15.74
N TYR A 78 37.05 -58.74 -15.46
CA TYR A 78 35.62 -58.87 -15.24
C TYR A 78 35.15 -58.04 -14.04
N ASP A 79 35.84 -58.15 -12.89
CA ASP A 79 35.53 -57.35 -11.69
C ASP A 79 35.65 -55.84 -11.96
N ILE A 80 36.70 -55.41 -12.67
CA ILE A 80 36.92 -54.01 -13.03
C ILE A 80 35.79 -53.52 -13.94
N GLN A 81 35.42 -54.28 -14.97
CA GLN A 81 34.33 -53.92 -15.87
C GLN A 81 32.99 -53.83 -15.13
N SER A 82 32.71 -54.77 -14.22
CA SER A 82 31.52 -54.75 -13.37
C SER A 82 31.47 -53.50 -12.50
N ASN A 83 32.58 -53.15 -11.83
CA ASN A 83 32.66 -51.94 -11.00
C ASN A 83 32.56 -50.65 -11.82
N MET A 84 33.16 -50.59 -13.01
CA MET A 84 33.02 -49.46 -13.93
C MET A 84 31.56 -49.26 -14.36
N MET A 85 30.85 -50.35 -14.69
CA MET A 85 29.44 -50.31 -15.03
C MET A 85 28.59 -49.84 -13.83
N GLN A 86 28.86 -50.34 -12.62
CA GLN A 86 28.20 -49.87 -11.40
C GLN A 86 28.46 -48.38 -11.15
N GLN A 87 29.68 -47.91 -11.36
CA GLN A 87 30.03 -46.50 -11.22
C GLN A 87 29.27 -45.64 -12.24
N GLN A 88 29.15 -46.07 -13.49
CA GLN A 88 28.33 -45.40 -14.51
C GLN A 88 26.86 -45.32 -14.10
N VAL A 89 26.28 -46.43 -13.63
CA VAL A 89 24.90 -46.47 -13.13
C VAL A 89 24.73 -45.51 -11.95
N MET A 90 25.68 -45.47 -11.01
CA MET A 90 25.63 -44.55 -9.88
C MET A 90 25.70 -43.08 -10.32
N VAL A 91 26.59 -42.73 -11.25
CA VAL A 91 26.70 -41.38 -11.80
C VAL A 91 25.39 -40.96 -12.47
N GLU A 92 24.81 -41.84 -13.29
CA GLU A 92 23.53 -41.55 -13.94
C GLU A 92 22.39 -41.44 -12.92
N ALA A 93 22.36 -42.28 -11.88
CA ALA A 93 21.38 -42.19 -10.80
C ALA A 93 21.47 -40.86 -10.02
N VAL A 94 22.68 -40.36 -9.75
CA VAL A 94 22.87 -39.04 -9.12
C VAL A 94 22.36 -37.93 -10.04
N LYS A 95 22.57 -38.05 -11.35
CA LYS A 95 22.07 -37.09 -12.34
C LYS A 95 20.54 -37.07 -12.41
N ILE A 96 19.91 -38.24 -12.40
CA ILE A 96 18.45 -38.36 -12.30
C ILE A 96 17.96 -37.67 -11.03
N ARG A 97 18.58 -37.95 -9.88
CA ARG A 97 18.22 -37.30 -8.60
C ARG A 97 18.40 -35.77 -8.63
N GLN A 98 19.43 -35.28 -9.31
CA GLN A 98 19.63 -33.84 -9.49
C GLN A 98 18.49 -33.22 -10.30
N VAL A 99 18.10 -33.86 -11.41
CA VAL A 99 16.98 -33.42 -12.24
C VAL A 99 15.66 -33.50 -11.46
N GLU A 100 15.40 -34.59 -10.74
CA GLU A 100 14.22 -34.73 -9.87
C GLU A 100 14.15 -33.58 -8.85
N LYS A 101 15.24 -33.30 -8.15
CA LYS A 101 15.29 -32.21 -7.15
C LYS A 101 15.13 -30.83 -7.79
N GLU A 102 15.68 -30.60 -8.97
CA GLU A 102 15.46 -29.36 -9.72
C GLU A 102 13.99 -29.20 -10.12
N GLN A 103 13.32 -30.27 -10.54
CA GLN A 103 11.88 -30.25 -10.84
C GLN A 103 11.04 -30.05 -9.58
N GLU A 104 11.40 -30.67 -8.46
CA GLU A 104 10.75 -30.42 -7.16
C GLU A 104 10.84 -28.95 -6.76
N ILE A 105 12.02 -28.33 -6.90
CA ILE A 105 12.21 -26.90 -6.64
C ILE A 105 11.30 -26.07 -7.56
N LYS A 106 11.23 -26.39 -8.86
CA LYS A 106 10.34 -25.68 -9.79
C LYS A 106 8.86 -25.81 -9.42
N VAL A 107 8.44 -26.99 -8.98
CA VAL A 107 7.06 -27.20 -8.49
C VAL A 107 6.81 -26.38 -7.23
N GLN A 108 7.74 -26.40 -6.27
CA GLN A 108 7.63 -25.59 -5.04
C GLN A 108 7.61 -24.08 -5.33
N GLU A 109 8.46 -23.60 -6.24
CA GLU A 109 8.45 -22.21 -6.69
C GLU A 109 7.11 -21.84 -7.32
N ALA A 110 6.56 -22.71 -8.18
CA ALA A 110 5.25 -22.49 -8.78
C ALA A 110 4.12 -22.49 -7.73
N GLU A 111 4.19 -23.37 -6.72
CA GLU A 111 3.24 -23.40 -5.60
C GLU A 111 3.33 -22.14 -4.74
N ILE A 112 4.55 -21.67 -4.42
CA ILE A 112 4.77 -20.41 -3.69
C ILE A 112 4.19 -19.25 -4.48
N LEU A 113 4.44 -19.16 -5.79
CA LEU A 113 3.88 -18.11 -6.64
C LEU A 113 2.35 -18.18 -6.72
N ARG A 114 1.76 -19.38 -6.77
CA ARG A 114 0.31 -19.55 -6.72
C ARG A 114 -0.24 -19.07 -5.39
N HIS A 115 0.37 -19.49 -4.29
CA HIS A 115 -0.05 -19.12 -2.94
C HIS A 115 0.13 -17.62 -2.67
N GLU A 116 1.21 -17.00 -3.15
CA GLU A 116 1.43 -15.55 -3.07
C GLU A 116 0.33 -14.81 -3.83
N LYS A 117 -0.01 -15.22 -5.06
CA LYS A 117 -1.11 -14.64 -5.83
C LYS A 117 -2.46 -14.81 -5.14
N GLU A 118 -2.74 -15.97 -4.58
CA GLU A 118 -3.96 -16.24 -3.81
C GLU A 118 -4.04 -15.32 -2.58
N LEU A 119 -2.94 -15.17 -1.84
CA LEU A 119 -2.89 -14.33 -0.65
C LEU A 119 -3.04 -12.85 -1.00
N ILE A 120 -2.34 -12.38 -2.04
CA ILE A 120 -2.51 -11.02 -2.58
C ILE A 120 -3.95 -10.79 -3.03
N ALA A 121 -4.53 -11.72 -3.79
CA ALA A 121 -5.92 -11.60 -4.24
C ALA A 121 -6.90 -11.54 -3.07
N ASN A 122 -6.71 -12.36 -2.04
CA ASN A 122 -7.54 -12.34 -0.83
C ASN A 122 -7.40 -11.03 -0.05
N VAL A 123 -6.17 -10.55 0.17
CA VAL A 123 -5.92 -9.28 0.88
C VAL A 123 -6.47 -8.10 0.08
N LEU A 124 -6.22 -8.01 -1.23
CA LEU A 124 -6.74 -6.94 -2.08
C LEU A 124 -8.26 -6.96 -2.16
N LYS A 125 -8.87 -8.14 -2.28
CA LYS A 125 -10.33 -8.27 -2.32
C LYS A 125 -10.96 -7.87 -0.99
N ASN A 126 -10.37 -8.27 0.13
CA ASN A 126 -10.82 -7.85 1.46
C ASN A 126 -10.64 -6.34 1.66
N ALA A 127 -9.51 -5.78 1.23
CA ALA A 127 -9.26 -4.34 1.30
C ALA A 127 -10.25 -3.54 0.42
N GLU A 128 -10.57 -4.04 -0.77
CA GLU A 128 -11.57 -3.44 -1.66
C GLU A 128 -12.98 -3.51 -1.07
N ILE A 129 -13.38 -4.64 -0.48
CA ILE A 129 -14.66 -4.77 0.23
C ILE A 129 -14.73 -3.77 1.40
N GLU A 130 -13.66 -3.63 2.18
CA GLU A 130 -13.63 -2.70 3.30
C GLU A 130 -13.64 -1.24 2.83
N ARG A 131 -12.92 -0.91 1.74
CA ARG A 131 -12.99 0.40 1.11
C ARG A 131 -14.41 0.75 0.66
N GLN A 132 -15.07 -0.17 -0.05
CA GLN A 132 -16.46 0.00 -0.49
C GLN A 132 -17.41 0.15 0.70
N ARG A 133 -17.19 -0.60 1.78
CA ARG A 133 -17.96 -0.47 3.03
C ARG A 133 -17.81 0.92 3.64
N ILE A 134 -16.59 1.43 3.76
CA ILE A 134 -16.30 2.76 4.30
C ILE A 134 -16.91 3.85 3.41
N GLU A 135 -16.77 3.75 2.09
CA GLU A 135 -17.36 4.68 1.13
C GLU A 135 -18.90 4.69 1.26
N MET A 136 -19.54 3.53 1.33
CA MET A 136 -20.99 3.41 1.50
C MET A 136 -21.45 3.99 2.84
N LEU A 137 -20.72 3.75 3.94
CA LEU A 137 -21.02 4.32 5.25
C LEU A 137 -20.85 5.84 5.26
N ALA A 138 -19.79 6.35 4.64
CA ALA A 138 -19.54 7.78 4.52
C ALA A 138 -20.61 8.46 3.66
N GLU A 139 -21.02 7.82 2.55
CA GLU A 139 -22.11 8.32 1.71
C GLU A 139 -23.45 8.29 2.45
N ALA A 140 -23.76 7.20 3.16
CA ALA A 140 -24.96 7.09 3.99
C ALA A 140 -24.99 8.17 5.08
N SER A 141 -23.86 8.43 5.74
CA SER A 141 -23.73 9.48 6.75
C SER A 141 -23.93 10.88 6.14
N ARG A 142 -23.32 11.14 4.98
CA ARG A 142 -23.47 12.41 4.25
C ARG A 142 -24.92 12.65 3.82
N ARG A 143 -25.57 11.62 3.27
CA ARG A 143 -26.99 11.65 2.90
C ARG A 143 -27.88 11.90 4.13
N LYS A 144 -27.63 11.19 5.23
CA LYS A 144 -28.35 11.41 6.50
C LYS A 144 -28.23 12.86 6.98
N MET A 145 -27.02 13.39 7.05
CA MET A 145 -26.77 14.79 7.45
C MET A 145 -27.46 15.79 6.52
N THR A 146 -27.46 15.53 5.21
CA THR A 146 -28.13 16.39 4.23
C THR A 146 -29.65 16.40 4.45
N ILE A 147 -30.26 15.22 4.60
CA ILE A 147 -31.70 15.08 4.86
C ILE A 147 -32.09 15.72 6.20
N GLU A 148 -31.29 15.53 7.25
CA GLU A 148 -31.52 16.16 8.56
C GLU A 148 -31.40 17.68 8.48
N ALA A 149 -30.40 18.21 7.76
CA ALA A 149 -30.23 19.65 7.56
C ALA A 149 -31.37 20.27 6.73
N GLU A 150 -31.77 19.61 5.64
CA GLU A 150 -32.92 20.02 4.81
C GLU A 150 -34.23 19.98 5.60
N GLY A 151 -34.44 18.92 6.38
CA GLY A 151 -35.60 18.79 7.27
C GLY A 151 -35.64 19.86 8.35
N ALA A 152 -34.50 20.16 8.98
CA ALA A 152 -34.39 21.23 9.97
C ALA A 152 -34.64 22.61 9.34
N ALA A 153 -34.04 22.89 8.17
CA ALA A 153 -34.25 24.13 7.44
C ALA A 153 -35.72 24.30 7.01
N ALA A 154 -36.35 23.24 6.52
CA ALA A 154 -37.77 23.24 6.17
C ALA A 154 -38.65 23.48 7.39
N ALA A 155 -38.36 22.82 8.52
CA ALA A 155 -39.09 23.02 9.78
C ALA A 155 -38.97 24.47 10.28
N THR A 156 -37.75 25.04 10.28
CA THR A 156 -37.53 26.45 10.66
C THR A 156 -38.24 27.41 9.71
N ARG A 157 -38.26 27.14 8.39
CA ARG A 157 -39.00 27.97 7.43
C ARG A 157 -40.50 27.94 7.69
N VAL A 158 -41.09 26.76 7.88
CA VAL A 158 -42.53 26.62 8.17
C VAL A 158 -42.88 27.29 9.50
N GLN A 159 -42.04 27.15 10.53
CA GLN A 159 -42.24 27.83 11.81
C GLN A 159 -42.13 29.35 11.67
N GLY A 160 -41.13 29.85 10.93
CA GLY A 160 -40.98 31.29 10.67
C GLY A 160 -42.13 31.88 9.85
N GLU A 161 -42.65 31.15 8.86
CA GLU A 161 -43.86 31.53 8.11
C GLU A 161 -45.09 31.58 9.02
N ALA A 162 -45.27 30.57 9.89
CA ALA A 162 -46.36 30.55 10.86
C ALA A 162 -46.27 31.71 11.87
N ASP A 163 -45.07 32.01 12.39
CA ASP A 163 -44.84 33.12 13.31
C ASP A 163 -45.08 34.48 12.63
N ALA A 164 -44.62 34.63 11.38
CA ALA A 164 -44.87 35.82 10.57
C ALA A 164 -46.38 36.03 10.32
N ASP A 165 -47.12 34.96 10.00
CA ASP A 165 -48.58 35.01 9.85
C ASP A 165 -49.30 35.38 11.15
N ILE A 166 -48.84 34.87 12.29
CA ILE A 166 -49.38 35.24 13.61
C ILE A 166 -49.13 36.74 13.87
N ILE A 167 -47.92 37.24 13.61
CA ILE A 167 -47.58 38.65 13.80
C ILE A 167 -48.41 39.53 12.86
N LEU A 168 -48.55 39.15 11.59
CA LEU A 168 -49.34 39.88 10.60
C LEU A 168 -50.80 39.96 11.05
N ARG A 169 -51.42 38.84 11.43
CA ARG A 169 -52.81 38.81 11.91
C ARG A 169 -53.01 39.62 13.19
N LYS A 170 -52.04 39.59 14.11
CA LYS A 170 -52.07 40.45 15.32
C LYS A 170 -51.96 41.92 14.94
N GLY A 171 -51.02 42.29 14.08
CA GLY A 171 -50.86 43.66 13.59
C GLY A 171 -52.09 44.19 12.84
N GLU A 172 -52.72 43.36 12.00
CA GLU A 172 -53.99 43.69 11.35
C GLU A 172 -55.13 43.86 12.35
N ALA A 173 -55.20 42.99 13.37
CA ALA A 173 -56.21 43.10 14.41
C ALA A 173 -56.02 44.35 15.26
N GLU A 174 -54.78 44.70 15.61
CA GLU A 174 -54.42 45.93 16.32
C GLU A 174 -54.70 47.18 15.48
N ALA A 175 -54.35 47.15 14.19
CA ALA A 175 -54.65 48.24 13.26
C ALA A 175 -56.17 48.44 13.10
N LYS A 176 -56.95 47.35 12.96
CA LYS A 176 -58.42 47.42 12.94
C LYS A 176 -58.98 47.96 14.26
N ALA A 177 -58.48 47.49 15.41
CA ALA A 177 -58.90 47.97 16.72
C ALA A 177 -58.55 49.45 16.94
N MET A 178 -57.39 49.90 16.44
CA MET A 178 -56.97 51.30 16.50
C MET A 178 -57.80 52.18 15.57
N ASN A 179 -58.16 51.70 14.37
CA ASN A 179 -59.08 52.41 13.47
C ASN A 179 -60.47 52.57 14.09
N VAL A 180 -61.03 51.51 14.68
CA VAL A 180 -62.33 51.60 15.39
C VAL A 180 -62.24 52.55 16.59
N LYS A 181 -61.13 52.53 17.34
CA LYS A 181 -60.90 53.50 18.42
C LYS A 181 -60.79 54.93 17.86
N ALA A 182 -60.07 55.14 16.77
CA ALA A 182 -59.93 56.45 16.14
C ALA A 182 -61.27 56.99 15.61
N GLU A 183 -62.10 56.13 15.00
CA GLU A 183 -63.47 56.46 14.60
C GLU A 183 -64.32 56.82 15.82
N ALA A 184 -64.27 56.01 16.88
CA ALA A 184 -64.97 56.32 18.14
C ALA A 184 -64.47 57.63 18.78
N TYR A 185 -63.17 57.94 18.72
CA TYR A 185 -62.63 59.22 19.18
C TYR A 185 -63.06 60.39 18.30
N GLN A 186 -63.25 60.22 16.99
CA GLN A 186 -63.80 61.27 16.13
C GLN A 186 -65.26 61.58 16.47
N GLU A 187 -66.09 60.57 16.70
CA GLU A 187 -67.47 60.75 17.15
C GLU A 187 -67.53 61.38 18.56
N TRP A 188 -66.65 60.94 19.48
CA TRP A 188 -66.53 61.54 20.81
C TRP A 188 -65.98 62.96 20.77
N ASN A 189 -65.09 63.31 19.84
CA ASN A 189 -64.59 64.68 19.71
C ASN A 189 -65.74 65.60 19.30
N GLN A 190 -66.62 65.19 18.37
CA GLN A 190 -67.78 66.01 17.99
C GLN A 190 -68.72 66.28 19.18
N ALA A 191 -68.96 65.29 20.05
CA ALA A 191 -69.77 65.47 21.26
C ALA A 191 -69.04 66.26 22.38
N ALA A 192 -67.75 66.01 22.58
CA ALA A 192 -66.95 66.66 23.63
C ALA A 192 -66.57 68.11 23.28
N VAL A 193 -66.42 68.46 22.00
CA VAL A 193 -66.17 69.85 21.57
C VAL A 193 -67.46 70.67 21.74
N VAL A 194 -68.64 70.10 21.48
CA VAL A 194 -69.93 70.78 21.69
C VAL A 194 -70.21 71.00 23.19
N ASP A 195 -69.96 70.01 24.05
CA ASP A 195 -70.12 70.15 25.50
C ASP A 195 -69.16 71.19 26.09
N LYS A 196 -67.87 71.17 25.69
CA LYS A 196 -66.87 72.19 26.08
C LYS A 196 -67.14 73.58 25.52
N LEU A 197 -67.71 73.71 24.32
CA LEU A 197 -68.12 75.01 23.77
C LEU A 197 -69.31 75.60 24.55
N ILE A 198 -70.28 74.77 24.93
CA ILE A 198 -71.45 75.20 25.73
C ILE A 198 -71.03 75.58 27.16
N THR A 199 -70.11 74.85 27.79
CA THR A 199 -69.58 75.20 29.12
C THR A 199 -68.58 76.35 29.12
N GLY A 200 -67.83 76.58 28.03
CA GLY A 200 -66.88 77.69 27.89
C GLY A 200 -67.49 79.02 27.43
N LEU A 201 -68.72 79.00 26.89
CA LEU A 201 -69.46 80.18 26.41
C LEU A 201 -69.60 81.32 27.43
N PRO A 202 -69.86 81.06 28.74
CA PRO A 202 -69.95 82.12 29.74
C PRO A 202 -68.63 82.89 29.95
N GLU A 203 -67.47 82.22 29.86
CA GLU A 203 -66.17 82.89 30.01
C GLU A 203 -65.84 83.78 28.81
N VAL A 204 -66.15 83.31 27.59
CA VAL A 204 -65.95 84.11 26.36
C VAL A 204 -66.89 85.32 26.35
N VAL A 205 -68.16 85.15 26.73
CA VAL A 205 -69.12 86.27 26.82
C VAL A 205 -68.68 87.30 27.87
N LYS A 206 -68.15 86.87 29.02
CA LYS A 206 -67.63 87.77 30.06
C LYS A 206 -66.36 88.50 29.61
N ALA A 207 -65.47 87.82 28.90
CA ALA A 207 -64.26 88.42 28.31
C ALA A 207 -64.59 89.41 27.18
N MET A 208 -65.66 89.17 26.41
CA MET A 208 -66.15 90.11 25.40
C MET A 208 -66.92 91.30 25.98
N ALA A 209 -67.57 91.16 27.13
CA ALA A 209 -68.26 92.27 27.81
C ALA A 209 -67.30 93.18 28.61
N ALA A 210 -66.11 92.70 28.98
CA ALA A 210 -65.13 93.44 29.78
C ALA A 210 -64.68 94.80 29.17
N PRO A 211 -64.47 94.94 27.85
CA PRO A 211 -64.09 96.23 27.25
C PRO A 211 -65.28 97.19 27.08
N LEU A 212 -66.53 96.69 27.04
CA LEU A 212 -67.72 97.53 26.87
C LEU A 212 -68.25 98.12 28.18
N ALA A 213 -67.96 97.48 29.33
CA ALA A 213 -68.34 98.02 30.65
C ALA A 213 -67.52 99.26 31.08
N ASN A 214 -66.42 99.58 30.40
CA ASN A 214 -65.47 100.63 30.83
C ASN A 214 -65.37 101.85 29.89
N ILE A 215 -66.37 102.12 29.03
CA ILE A 215 -66.33 103.27 28.12
C ILE A 215 -67.49 104.23 28.41
N ASP A 216 -67.25 105.18 29.33
CA ASP A 216 -68.24 106.19 29.75
C ASP A 216 -68.15 107.55 29.02
N LYS A 217 -67.17 107.81 28.15
CA LYS A 217 -67.16 109.04 27.32
C LYS A 217 -66.15 108.99 26.17
N ILE A 218 -66.63 108.86 24.94
CA ILE A 218 -65.81 109.11 23.74
C ILE A 218 -65.93 110.60 23.40
N THR A 219 -64.87 111.37 23.60
CA THR A 219 -64.73 112.74 23.06
C THR A 219 -63.53 112.75 22.13
N ILE A 220 -63.79 112.88 20.83
CA ILE A 220 -62.77 112.94 19.78
C ILE A 220 -62.21 114.36 19.74
N VAL A 221 -60.90 114.50 19.95
CA VAL A 221 -60.17 115.72 19.59
C VAL A 221 -58.92 115.31 18.84
N SER A 222 -58.90 115.63 17.54
CA SER A 222 -57.77 115.48 16.64
C SER A 222 -56.98 116.79 16.65
N THR A 223 -55.70 116.76 17.03
CA THR A 223 -54.69 117.80 16.69
C THR A 223 -53.30 117.17 16.81
N GLY A 224 -52.52 117.25 15.73
CA GLY A 224 -51.27 116.51 15.56
C GLY A 224 -49.98 117.26 15.91
N ASP A 225 -48.91 116.64 15.39
CA ASP A 225 -47.51 117.06 15.18
C ASP A 225 -46.43 116.73 16.24
N GLY A 226 -45.40 115.97 15.81
CA GLY A 226 -44.01 116.11 16.30
C GLY A 226 -43.35 115.06 17.22
N ASN A 227 -42.74 114.02 16.61
CA ASN A 227 -41.33 113.54 16.76
C ASN A 227 -40.75 112.85 18.05
N ALA A 228 -40.03 111.73 17.79
CA ALA A 228 -38.95 111.07 18.57
C ALA A 228 -39.34 110.21 19.81
N ALA A 229 -38.84 108.99 20.08
CA ALA A 229 -37.73 108.19 19.54
C ALA A 229 -37.80 106.71 20.02
N GLY A 230 -37.25 105.79 19.23
CA GLY A 230 -36.37 104.73 19.74
C GLY A 230 -36.96 103.35 20.10
N MET A 231 -37.00 102.42 19.13
CA MET A 231 -36.83 100.97 19.41
C MET A 231 -36.20 100.16 18.25
N ASN A 232 -35.70 100.82 17.21
CA ASN A 232 -35.03 100.23 16.03
C ASN A 232 -33.57 99.75 16.29
N LYS A 233 -33.25 99.26 17.49
CA LYS A 233 -31.94 98.64 17.77
C LYS A 233 -32.00 97.22 18.34
N ILE A 234 -33.18 96.73 18.73
CA ILE A 234 -33.33 95.36 19.26
C ILE A 234 -33.58 94.35 18.13
N THR A 235 -34.24 94.76 17.05
CA THR A 235 -34.54 93.89 15.91
C THR A 235 -33.31 93.53 15.06
N GLY A 236 -32.26 94.36 15.06
CA GLY A 236 -31.06 94.13 14.25
C GLY A 236 -30.10 93.05 14.78
N ASP A 237 -30.05 92.86 16.10
CA ASP A 237 -29.13 91.88 16.72
C ASP A 237 -29.68 90.45 16.65
N MET A 238 -31.00 90.27 16.64
CA MET A 238 -31.63 88.94 16.49
C MET A 238 -31.38 88.33 15.10
N THR A 239 -31.33 89.16 14.05
CA THR A 239 -31.10 88.71 12.67
C THR A 239 -29.67 88.22 12.45
N LYS A 240 -28.67 88.78 13.16
CA LYS A 240 -27.27 88.34 13.05
C LYS A 240 -27.01 87.00 13.75
N ILE A 241 -27.71 86.74 14.86
CA ILE A 241 -27.63 85.45 15.56
C ILE A 241 -28.25 84.34 14.70
N ALA A 242 -29.39 84.60 14.06
CA ALA A 242 -30.05 83.61 13.19
C ALA A 242 -29.20 83.22 11.97
N ALA A 243 -28.38 84.15 11.44
CA ALA A 243 -27.51 83.90 10.29
C ALA A 243 -26.29 83.00 10.60
N GLN A 244 -25.90 82.85 11.88
CA GLN A 244 -24.72 82.06 12.28
C GLN A 244 -25.04 80.63 12.74
N ILE A 245 -26.33 80.28 12.89
CA ILE A 245 -26.77 78.94 13.31
C ILE A 245 -26.24 77.83 12.38
N PRO A 246 -26.22 77.96 11.04
CA PRO A 246 -25.72 76.90 10.16
C PRO A 246 -24.22 76.65 10.34
N ALA A 247 -23.42 77.70 10.50
CA ALA A 247 -21.97 77.59 10.66
C ALA A 247 -21.59 76.88 11.98
N LEU A 248 -22.34 77.13 13.07
CA LEU A 248 -22.13 76.45 14.35
C LEU A 248 -22.43 74.95 14.29
N PHE A 249 -23.46 74.54 13.54
CA PHE A 249 -23.82 73.13 13.37
C PHE A 249 -22.75 72.34 12.61
N GLU A 250 -22.14 72.94 11.59
CA GLU A 250 -21.06 72.31 10.81
C GLU A 250 -19.77 72.15 11.63
N THR A 251 -19.41 73.16 12.44
CA THR A 251 -18.23 73.08 13.32
C THR A 251 -18.37 72.08 14.47
N LEU A 252 -19.60 71.83 14.95
CA LEU A 252 -19.85 70.92 16.07
C LEU A 252 -20.13 69.47 15.64
N SER A 253 -20.75 69.27 14.47
CA SER A 253 -21.10 67.93 13.97
C SER A 253 -20.09 67.37 12.96
N GLY A 254 -19.20 68.20 12.41
CA GLY A 254 -18.22 67.82 11.39
C GLY A 254 -18.84 67.42 10.03
N MET A 255 -20.15 67.62 9.84
CA MET A 255 -20.86 67.25 8.61
C MET A 255 -21.53 68.48 8.00
N GLN A 256 -21.31 68.71 6.69
CA GLN A 256 -21.98 69.78 5.95
C GLN A 256 -23.45 69.42 5.70
N MET A 257 -24.36 70.37 5.90
CA MET A 257 -25.82 70.14 5.74
C MET A 257 -26.19 69.73 4.30
N SER A 258 -25.38 70.15 3.31
CA SER A 258 -25.49 69.78 1.90
C SER A 258 -25.31 68.27 1.65
N ASP A 259 -24.46 67.59 2.43
CA ASP A 259 -24.21 66.14 2.30
C ASP A 259 -25.35 65.28 2.88
N LEU A 260 -26.05 65.78 3.89
CA LEU A 260 -27.24 65.11 4.45
C LEU A 260 -28.42 65.14 3.46
N LEU A 261 -28.60 66.27 2.75
CA LEU A 261 -29.62 66.41 1.71
C LEU A 261 -29.30 65.57 0.45
N GLY A 262 -28.01 65.40 0.10
CA GLY A 262 -27.58 64.55 -1.01
C GLY A 262 -27.84 63.05 -0.79
N LYS A 263 -27.63 62.56 0.43
CA LYS A 263 -27.83 61.12 0.78
C LYS A 263 -29.29 60.68 0.81
N VAL A 264 -30.24 61.60 0.98
CA VAL A 264 -31.68 61.30 0.92
C VAL A 264 -32.16 61.14 -0.54
N ARG A 265 -31.51 61.81 -1.51
CA ARG A 265 -31.87 61.70 -2.94
C ARG A 265 -31.28 60.44 -3.61
N GLY A 266 -30.12 59.96 -3.14
CA GLY A 266 -29.45 58.74 -3.66
C GLY A 266 -30.04 57.39 -3.22
N ILE A 267 -31.02 57.39 -2.31
CA ILE A 267 -31.73 56.17 -1.86
C ILE A 267 -32.94 55.85 -2.75
N ARG A 268 -33.43 56.82 -3.55
CA ARG A 268 -34.60 56.63 -4.42
C ARG A 268 -34.25 56.09 -5.82
N ASP A 269 -32.98 56.11 -6.20
CA ASP A 269 -32.52 55.73 -7.55
C ASP A 269 -31.90 54.31 -7.62
N ARG A 270 -31.92 53.57 -6.50
CA ARG A 270 -31.36 52.22 -6.38
C ARG A 270 -32.40 51.10 -6.36
N SER A 271 -33.69 51.42 -6.52
CA SER A 271 -34.80 50.46 -6.44
C SER A 271 -35.43 50.07 -7.79
N ASP A 272 -35.00 50.66 -8.93
CA ASP A 272 -35.66 50.45 -10.24
C ASP A 272 -34.76 49.78 -11.31
N GLY A 273 -33.79 48.95 -10.91
CA GLY A 273 -32.78 48.46 -11.85
C GLY A 273 -32.17 47.08 -11.59
N GLU A 274 -32.95 46.05 -11.24
CA GLU A 274 -32.45 44.66 -11.32
C GLU A 274 -33.59 43.64 -11.45
N GLY A 275 -33.94 43.30 -12.70
CA GLY A 275 -34.97 42.32 -12.97
C GLY A 275 -35.17 42.03 -14.44
N LYS A 276 -34.22 41.35 -15.10
CA LYS A 276 -34.48 40.40 -16.21
C LYS A 276 -33.21 39.82 -16.84
N ARG A 277 -33.12 38.47 -16.79
CA ARG A 277 -32.66 37.50 -17.82
C ARG A 277 -31.56 36.53 -17.34
N ASN A 278 -31.93 35.27 -17.10
CA ASN A 278 -31.53 34.18 -18.00
C ASN A 278 -32.20 32.82 -17.71
N GLY A 279 -32.68 32.19 -18.81
CA GLY A 279 -33.10 30.79 -18.95
C GLY A 279 -34.55 30.62 -19.44
N PRO A 280 -34.93 29.60 -20.27
CA PRO A 280 -34.12 28.49 -20.82
C PRO A 280 -34.47 27.99 -22.26
N ALA A 281 -33.66 27.02 -22.73
CA ALA A 281 -33.95 25.83 -23.57
C ALA A 281 -34.27 25.91 -25.09
N GLY A 282 -33.73 24.93 -25.83
CA GLY A 282 -34.24 24.50 -27.14
C GLY A 282 -33.23 23.75 -28.02
N ASN A 283 -32.96 22.47 -27.74
CA ASN A 283 -32.36 21.55 -28.72
C ASN A 283 -33.50 20.87 -29.50
N SER A 284 -33.33 20.79 -30.82
CA SER A 284 -34.21 20.08 -31.77
C SER A 284 -33.97 18.58 -31.77
#